data_AF-A0A838QSV8-F1
#
_entry.id   AF-A0A838QSV8-F1
#
_cell.length_a   1.000
_cell.length_b   1.000
_cell.length_c   1.000
_cell.angle_alpha   90.00
_cell.angle_beta   90.00
_cell.angle_gamma   90.00
#
_symmetry.space_group_name_H-M   'P 1'
#
loop_
_entity.id
_entity.type
_entity.pdbx_description
1 polymer ?
#
loop_
_entity_poly.entity_id
_entity_poly.type
_entity_poly.pdbx_seq_one_letter_code
_entity_poly.pdbx_strand_id
1 'polypeptide(L)'
;NVQFVDNLPEGVTYKSHTVSKAGISLSHSAGNLTGSFGNMASGEVIIVTILVEVKATATGTLTNKAEVSAPDEENILNNKDEVDTPITPKIDLQIDKIDSKDPVKPGEQFTYTVTVKNNGPSNATGVTVIDTLPATGVSYVSASLPVSVTDGIVLIDLGNLASGATTTFTIIVQVDTNFTGTLLNTVDVSGNEEETTYTNNQDTEPTLVEIDPATAGGHVYVDKNNNGIFDPGEKPIANVTISLNGVDINGASVSRTTTTDANGKYQFNDLTPGTYNIVQTNQPDRYKDGKDTVGQTLDGFQTPLPVLNGLLAPDLDPADFRDGDAFQEIFLDSGFAALNYDFGELAITTSKTDFIRPIFYR
;
A
#
# COMPACT_ATOMS: atom_id res chain seq x y z
N ASN A 1 -39.85 43.43 44.68
CA ASN A 1 -38.70 43.34 43.75
C ASN A 1 -38.17 41.91 43.70
N VAL A 2 -38.74 41.08 42.84
CA VAL A 2 -38.39 39.67 42.71
C VAL A 2 -37.01 39.53 42.06
N GLN A 3 -36.15 38.69 42.63
CA GLN A 3 -34.83 38.33 42.09
C GLN A 3 -34.90 36.92 41.49
N PHE A 4 -34.13 36.71 40.43
CA PHE A 4 -33.97 35.45 39.74
C PHE A 4 -32.50 35.05 39.70
N VAL A 5 -32.24 33.76 39.91
CA VAL A 5 -30.93 33.14 39.82
C VAL A 5 -31.10 31.79 39.13
N ASP A 6 -30.31 31.52 38.11
CA ASP A 6 -30.21 30.20 37.47
C ASP A 6 -28.73 29.85 37.29
N ASN A 7 -28.30 28.79 37.97
CA ASN A 7 -26.93 28.29 37.86
C ASN A 7 -26.91 27.21 36.80
N LEU A 8 -26.34 27.53 35.65
CA LEU A 8 -26.19 26.57 34.56
C LEU A 8 -25.25 25.44 34.99
N PRO A 9 -25.57 24.18 34.63
CA PRO A 9 -24.75 23.03 34.99
C PRO A 9 -23.34 23.15 34.39
N GLU A 10 -22.39 22.45 35.01
CA GLU A 10 -21.13 22.17 34.33
C GLU A 10 -21.39 21.37 33.04
N GLY A 11 -20.52 21.50 32.05
CA GLY A 11 -20.69 20.83 30.77
C GLY A 11 -21.55 21.58 29.73
N VAL A 12 -22.07 22.77 30.04
CA VAL A 12 -22.70 23.65 29.03
C VAL A 12 -21.98 24.98 28.87
N THR A 13 -22.21 25.63 27.72
CA THR A 13 -21.80 27.00 27.43
C THR A 13 -23.04 27.84 27.17
N TYR A 14 -23.24 28.89 27.95
CA TYR A 14 -24.33 29.84 27.73
C TYR A 14 -24.23 30.50 26.34
N LYS A 15 -25.35 30.57 25.61
CA LYS A 15 -25.43 31.26 24.31
C LYS A 15 -26.28 32.52 24.39
N SER A 16 -27.52 32.39 24.84
CA SER A 16 -28.47 33.51 24.91
C SER A 16 -29.61 33.23 25.89
N HIS A 17 -30.37 34.27 26.25
CA HIS A 17 -31.64 34.13 26.95
C HIS A 17 -32.69 35.09 26.39
N THR A 18 -33.96 34.81 26.66
CA THR A 18 -35.08 35.74 26.45
C THR A 18 -35.97 35.79 27.69
N VAL A 19 -36.56 36.95 27.98
CA VAL A 19 -37.51 37.14 29.07
C VAL A 19 -38.84 37.64 28.49
N SER A 20 -39.96 37.04 28.88
CA SER A 20 -41.28 37.42 28.34
C SER A 20 -41.74 38.83 28.73
N LYS A 21 -41.22 39.37 29.84
CA LYS A 21 -41.53 40.72 30.34
C LYS A 21 -40.56 41.76 29.77
N ALA A 22 -41.11 42.77 29.10
CA ALA A 22 -40.32 43.86 28.53
C ALA A 22 -39.61 44.69 29.62
N GLY A 23 -38.41 45.20 29.30
CA GLY A 23 -37.63 46.06 30.19
C GLY A 23 -36.86 45.32 31.29
N ILE A 24 -36.94 43.99 31.34
CA ILE A 24 -36.09 43.16 32.19
C ILE A 24 -34.81 42.80 31.45
N SER A 25 -33.68 42.82 32.15
CA SER A 25 -32.40 42.34 31.64
C SER A 25 -31.76 41.43 32.69
N LEU A 26 -31.29 40.26 32.25
CA LEU A 26 -30.51 39.34 33.08
C LEU A 26 -29.04 39.44 32.70
N SER A 27 -28.16 39.33 33.69
CA SER A 27 -26.72 39.25 33.52
C SER A 27 -26.25 37.82 33.66
N HIS A 28 -25.50 37.34 32.67
CA HIS A 28 -24.77 36.07 32.77
C HIS A 28 -23.31 36.34 33.13
N SER A 29 -22.82 35.69 34.18
CA SER A 29 -21.40 35.68 34.56
C SER A 29 -21.03 34.34 35.14
N ALA A 30 -19.94 33.73 34.64
CA ALA A 30 -19.38 32.48 35.14
C ALA A 30 -20.41 31.34 35.30
N GLY A 31 -21.33 31.17 34.35
CA GLY A 31 -22.36 30.12 34.38
C GLY A 31 -23.60 30.47 35.19
N ASN A 32 -23.65 31.63 35.85
CA ASN A 32 -24.82 32.06 36.61
C ASN A 32 -25.57 33.17 35.86
N LEU A 33 -26.86 32.95 35.60
CA LEU A 33 -27.79 33.91 35.03
C LEU A 33 -28.61 34.54 36.16
N THR A 34 -28.40 35.84 36.40
CA THR A 34 -29.04 36.56 37.51
C THR A 34 -29.72 37.83 37.03
N GLY A 35 -30.75 38.28 37.76
CA GLY A 35 -31.32 39.61 37.55
C GLY A 35 -32.61 39.82 38.33
N SER A 36 -33.18 41.00 38.20
CA SER A 36 -34.42 41.34 38.88
C SER A 36 -35.59 41.40 37.92
N PHE A 37 -36.69 40.74 38.28
CA PHE A 37 -37.97 40.80 37.57
C PHE A 37 -38.84 42.01 37.94
N GLY A 38 -38.37 42.87 38.85
CA GLY A 38 -39.14 44.01 39.33
C GLY A 38 -40.27 43.60 40.26
N ASN A 39 -41.35 44.38 40.27
CA ASN A 39 -42.59 43.99 40.94
C ASN A 39 -43.41 43.07 40.03
N MET A 40 -44.03 42.07 40.63
CA MET A 40 -44.93 41.15 39.95
C MET A 40 -46.35 41.31 40.53
N ALA A 41 -47.34 41.43 39.66
CA ALA A 41 -48.74 41.46 40.05
C ALA A 41 -49.23 40.05 40.42
N SER A 42 -50.33 39.97 41.18
CA SER A 42 -50.97 38.68 41.51
C SER A 42 -51.34 37.92 40.22
N GLY A 43 -50.81 36.71 40.07
CA GLY A 43 -51.01 35.87 38.89
C GLY A 43 -50.17 36.24 37.66
N GLU A 44 -49.24 37.19 37.77
CA GLU A 44 -48.29 37.51 36.70
C GLU A 44 -47.32 36.34 36.47
N VAL A 45 -47.10 35.98 35.21
CA VAL A 45 -46.17 34.94 34.79
C VAL A 45 -45.07 35.54 33.93
N ILE A 46 -43.82 35.29 34.33
CA ILE A 46 -42.63 35.66 33.56
C ILE A 46 -41.95 34.35 33.13
N ILE A 47 -41.65 34.25 31.83
CA ILE A 47 -40.98 33.10 31.24
C ILE A 47 -39.55 33.53 30.89
N VAL A 48 -38.57 32.76 31.36
CA VAL A 48 -37.18 32.88 30.94
C VAL A 48 -36.83 31.66 30.10
N THR A 49 -36.39 31.88 28.86
CA THR A 49 -35.88 30.82 28.00
C THR A 49 -34.37 30.99 27.89
N ILE A 50 -33.61 29.94 28.22
CA ILE A 50 -32.15 29.95 28.18
C ILE A 50 -31.69 28.97 27.08
N LEU A 51 -30.85 29.47 26.17
CA LEU A 51 -30.18 28.65 25.17
C LEU A 51 -28.75 28.39 25.62
N VAL A 52 -28.41 27.10 25.71
CA VAL A 52 -27.06 26.62 26.02
C VAL A 52 -26.59 25.66 24.94
N GLU A 53 -25.27 25.54 24.79
CA GLU A 53 -24.62 24.51 24.00
C GLU A 53 -23.98 23.49 24.93
N VAL A 54 -24.23 22.21 24.70
CA VAL A 54 -23.59 21.13 25.44
C VAL A 54 -22.16 20.98 24.94
N LYS A 55 -21.18 21.00 25.84
CA LYS A 55 -19.77 20.83 25.50
C LYS A 55 -19.52 19.41 25.00
N ALA A 56 -18.60 19.24 24.05
CA ALA A 56 -18.20 17.93 23.53
C ALA A 56 -17.64 16.96 24.59
N THR A 57 -17.20 17.50 25.73
CA THR A 57 -16.67 16.74 26.87
C THR A 57 -17.71 16.43 27.95
N ALA A 58 -18.97 16.86 27.78
CA ALA A 58 -19.99 16.70 28.80
C ALA A 58 -20.43 15.23 28.88
N THR A 59 -20.56 14.72 30.10
CA THR A 59 -20.98 13.34 30.39
C THR A 59 -21.96 13.33 31.57
N GLY A 60 -22.64 12.21 31.80
CA GLY A 60 -23.56 12.07 32.92
C GLY A 60 -24.88 12.81 32.70
N THR A 61 -25.36 13.51 33.74
CA THR A 61 -26.64 14.22 33.72
C THR A 61 -26.40 15.71 33.94
N LEU A 62 -27.00 16.55 33.10
CA LEU A 62 -27.06 17.99 33.30
C LEU A 62 -28.22 18.32 34.23
N THR A 63 -27.91 18.81 35.42
CA THR A 63 -28.89 19.28 36.41
C THR A 63 -28.92 20.80 36.41
N ASN A 64 -29.98 21.40 35.87
CA ASN A 64 -30.16 22.85 35.88
C ASN A 64 -31.13 23.26 36.99
N LYS A 65 -30.78 24.29 37.74
CA LYS A 65 -31.58 24.76 38.88
C LYS A 65 -31.83 26.26 38.82
N ALA A 66 -33.11 26.62 38.82
CA ALA A 66 -33.56 28.00 38.90
C ALA A 66 -34.17 28.31 40.28
N GLU A 67 -33.96 29.54 40.75
CA GLU A 67 -34.47 30.05 42.02
C GLU A 67 -35.01 31.48 41.84
N VAL A 68 -36.11 31.76 42.53
CA VAL A 68 -36.64 33.13 42.70
C VAL A 68 -36.71 33.52 44.17
N SER A 69 -36.65 34.82 44.45
CA SER A 69 -36.87 35.34 45.80
C SER A 69 -37.52 36.71 45.78
N ALA A 70 -38.37 37.01 46.77
CA ALA A 70 -38.95 38.33 46.95
C ALA A 70 -38.83 38.80 48.42
N PRO A 71 -38.76 40.11 48.67
CA PRO A 71 -38.95 40.64 50.02
C PRO A 71 -40.32 40.23 50.55
N ASP A 72 -40.38 39.80 51.82
CA ASP A 72 -41.61 39.46 52.56
C ASP A 72 -42.37 38.21 52.06
N GLU A 73 -41.70 37.34 51.30
CA GLU A 73 -42.26 36.03 50.92
C GLU A 73 -42.18 35.03 52.07
N GLU A 74 -43.34 34.53 52.52
CA GLU A 74 -43.42 33.61 53.66
C GLU A 74 -43.18 32.14 53.26
N ASN A 75 -43.60 31.75 52.05
CA ASN A 75 -43.43 30.39 51.55
C ASN A 75 -42.25 30.34 50.57
N ILE A 76 -41.11 29.86 51.03
CA ILE A 76 -39.89 29.76 50.23
C ILE A 76 -39.65 28.36 49.63
N LEU A 77 -40.50 27.38 49.96
CA LEU A 77 -40.31 25.99 49.55
C LEU A 77 -40.63 25.76 48.08
N ASN A 78 -41.43 26.63 47.47
CA ASN A 78 -41.84 26.59 46.07
C ASN A 78 -41.05 27.55 45.17
N ASN A 79 -39.92 28.06 45.67
CA ASN A 79 -39.11 29.05 44.94
C ASN A 79 -38.01 28.43 44.09
N LYS A 80 -37.94 27.10 44.05
CA LYS A 80 -36.87 26.34 43.40
C LYS A 80 -37.48 25.32 42.47
N ASP A 81 -36.89 25.20 41.30
CA ASP A 81 -37.17 24.10 40.38
C ASP A 81 -35.87 23.57 39.79
N GLU A 82 -35.87 22.28 39.47
CA GLU A 82 -34.69 21.58 38.98
C GLU A 82 -35.09 20.59 37.89
N VAL A 83 -34.28 20.54 36.83
CA VAL A 83 -34.48 19.61 35.72
C VAL A 83 -33.19 18.86 35.41
N ASP A 84 -33.33 17.54 35.31
CA ASP A 84 -32.27 16.61 34.94
C ASP A 84 -32.39 16.22 33.47
N THR A 85 -31.28 16.35 32.74
CA THR A 85 -31.16 15.93 31.34
C THR A 85 -29.97 14.98 31.18
N PRO A 86 -30.19 13.67 31.00
CA PRO A 86 -29.09 12.73 30.77
C PRO A 86 -28.43 13.00 29.41
N ILE A 87 -27.10 12.91 29.37
CA ILE A 87 -26.30 13.03 28.15
C ILE A 87 -25.99 11.64 27.61
N THR A 88 -26.26 11.44 26.33
CA THR A 88 -25.74 10.31 25.55
C THR A 88 -24.71 10.86 24.56
N PRO A 89 -23.40 10.68 24.79
CA PRO A 89 -22.36 11.10 23.86
C PRO A 89 -22.54 10.44 22.50
N LYS A 90 -22.40 11.22 21.43
CA LYS A 90 -22.53 10.76 20.05
C LYS A 90 -21.30 11.17 19.26
N ILE A 91 -20.74 10.22 18.53
CA ILE A 91 -19.53 10.39 17.72
C ILE A 91 -19.83 10.16 16.23
N ASP A 92 -18.90 10.58 15.39
CA ASP A 92 -18.89 10.33 13.94
C ASP A 92 -17.44 10.12 13.52
N LEU A 93 -16.96 8.87 13.59
CA LEU A 93 -15.60 8.52 13.20
C LEU A 93 -15.55 8.23 11.70
N GLN A 94 -14.70 8.97 11.00
CA GLN A 94 -14.36 8.73 9.62
C GLN A 94 -12.92 8.20 9.53
N ILE A 95 -12.69 7.25 8.64
CA ILE A 95 -11.36 6.78 8.27
C ILE A 95 -11.17 6.84 6.76
N ASP A 96 -10.00 7.31 6.33
CA ASP A 96 -9.56 7.29 4.93
C ASP A 96 -8.17 6.65 4.87
N LYS A 97 -7.91 5.86 3.83
CA LYS A 97 -6.65 5.18 3.58
C LYS A 97 -6.20 5.42 2.15
N ILE A 98 -4.94 5.74 1.99
CA ILE A 98 -4.31 5.92 0.68
C ILE A 98 -2.96 5.22 0.64
N ASP A 99 -2.51 4.82 -0.54
CA ASP A 99 -1.14 4.37 -0.75
C ASP A 99 -0.20 5.49 -1.25
N SER A 100 1.10 5.29 -1.07
CA SER A 100 2.13 6.21 -1.53
C SER A 100 2.52 6.01 -3.00
N LYS A 101 2.09 4.89 -3.60
CA LYS A 101 2.56 4.42 -4.90
C LYS A 101 1.58 3.40 -5.47
N ASP A 102 0.90 3.80 -6.54
CA ASP A 102 0.07 2.96 -7.39
C ASP A 102 0.36 3.30 -8.87
N PRO A 103 0.96 2.39 -9.66
CA PRO A 103 1.31 1.00 -9.34
C PRO A 103 2.65 0.85 -8.59
N VAL A 104 2.77 -0.24 -7.83
CA VAL A 104 4.00 -0.71 -7.16
C VAL A 104 4.58 -1.94 -7.88
N LYS A 105 5.90 -2.17 -7.77
CA LYS A 105 6.55 -3.37 -8.37
C LYS A 105 6.71 -4.50 -7.34
N PRO A 106 6.79 -5.77 -7.78
CA PRO A 106 7.16 -6.87 -6.89
C PRO A 106 8.47 -6.60 -6.16
N GLY A 107 8.55 -6.97 -4.88
CA GLY A 107 9.77 -6.78 -4.08
C GLY A 107 10.02 -5.35 -3.59
N GLU A 108 9.18 -4.36 -3.92
CA GLU A 108 9.30 -3.02 -3.36
C GLU A 108 8.57 -2.86 -2.01
N GLN A 109 9.03 -1.89 -1.22
CA GLN A 109 8.26 -1.37 -0.08
C GLN A 109 7.47 -0.14 -0.51
N PHE A 110 6.30 0.00 0.07
CA PHE A 110 5.48 1.21 -0.05
C PHE A 110 4.74 1.47 1.25
N THR A 111 4.10 2.64 1.35
CA THR A 111 3.46 3.13 2.56
C THR A 111 1.97 3.32 2.37
N TYR A 112 1.17 2.76 3.27
CA TYR A 112 -0.21 3.19 3.49
C TYR A 112 -0.25 4.34 4.49
N THR A 113 -1.01 5.38 4.17
CA THR A 113 -1.32 6.49 5.08
C THR A 113 -2.78 6.41 5.48
N VAL A 114 -3.04 6.31 6.78
CA VAL A 114 -4.38 6.21 7.36
C VAL A 114 -4.70 7.48 8.13
N THR A 115 -5.84 8.10 7.85
CA THR A 115 -6.32 9.30 8.52
C THR A 115 -7.66 9.02 9.20
N VAL A 116 -7.72 9.28 10.50
CA VAL A 116 -8.94 9.14 11.31
C VAL A 116 -9.40 10.50 11.79
N LYS A 117 -10.69 10.79 11.64
CA LYS A 117 -11.30 12.05 12.08
C LYS A 117 -12.56 11.79 12.90
N ASN A 118 -12.74 12.54 13.98
CA ASN A 118 -14.01 12.60 14.70
C ASN A 118 -14.81 13.82 14.22
N ASN A 119 -15.77 13.62 13.32
CA ASN A 119 -16.73 14.61 12.86
C ASN A 119 -17.90 14.83 13.86
N GLY A 120 -17.97 14.00 14.90
CA GLY A 120 -19.09 13.98 15.83
C GLY A 120 -19.08 15.13 16.83
N PRO A 121 -20.23 15.42 17.46
CA PRO A 121 -20.35 16.50 18.44
C PRO A 121 -19.68 16.20 19.78
N SER A 122 -19.38 14.93 20.10
CA SER A 122 -18.73 14.51 21.33
C SER A 122 -17.30 14.02 21.09
N ASN A 123 -16.47 14.03 22.14
CA ASN A 123 -15.19 13.34 22.11
C ASN A 123 -15.39 11.82 22.04
N ALA A 124 -14.56 11.14 21.25
CA ALA A 124 -14.52 9.69 21.20
C ALA A 124 -13.48 9.15 22.17
N THR A 125 -13.78 8.05 22.85
CA THR A 125 -12.85 7.33 23.73
C THR A 125 -12.62 5.91 23.26
N GLY A 126 -11.45 5.35 23.60
CA GLY A 126 -11.07 4.00 23.20
C GLY A 126 -11.08 3.80 21.69
N VAL A 127 -10.63 4.82 20.95
CA VAL A 127 -10.58 4.79 19.49
C VAL A 127 -9.54 3.78 19.06
N THR A 128 -9.99 2.75 18.36
CA THR A 128 -9.13 1.69 17.83
C THR A 128 -9.27 1.59 16.32
N VAL A 129 -8.16 1.32 15.64
CA VAL A 129 -8.14 1.02 14.20
C VAL A 129 -7.65 -0.40 14.00
N ILE A 130 -8.37 -1.15 13.17
CA ILE A 130 -8.00 -2.48 12.69
C ILE A 130 -7.66 -2.33 11.22
N ASP A 131 -6.42 -2.63 10.86
CA ASP A 131 -5.96 -2.66 9.48
C ASP A 131 -5.71 -4.12 9.09
N THR A 132 -6.50 -4.63 8.14
CA THR A 132 -6.42 -6.01 7.66
C THR A 132 -5.60 -6.02 6.37
N LEU A 133 -4.32 -6.36 6.49
CA LEU A 133 -3.43 -6.50 5.34
C LEU A 133 -3.94 -7.61 4.40
N PRO A 134 -3.69 -7.49 3.08
CA PRO A 134 -3.95 -8.56 2.13
C PRO A 134 -3.39 -9.89 2.64
N ALA A 135 -4.18 -10.96 2.58
CA ALA A 135 -3.79 -12.29 3.09
C ALA A 135 -2.57 -12.90 2.37
N THR A 136 -2.24 -12.39 1.19
CA THR A 136 -1.11 -12.78 0.34
C THR A 136 -0.57 -11.54 -0.37
N GLY A 137 0.71 -11.54 -0.73
CA GLY A 137 1.30 -10.53 -1.61
C GLY A 137 1.99 -9.39 -0.89
N VAL A 138 1.80 -9.24 0.43
CA VAL A 138 2.51 -8.29 1.26
C VAL A 138 2.82 -8.84 2.65
N SER A 139 3.87 -8.31 3.25
CA SER A 139 4.20 -8.50 4.67
C SER A 139 4.35 -7.15 5.38
N TYR A 140 3.97 -7.11 6.66
CA TYR A 140 4.15 -5.93 7.51
C TYR A 140 5.64 -5.67 7.74
N VAL A 141 6.05 -4.40 7.62
CA VAL A 141 7.42 -3.96 7.94
C VAL A 141 7.44 -3.12 9.21
N SER A 142 6.69 -2.01 9.24
CA SER A 142 6.67 -1.09 10.39
C SER A 142 5.45 -0.16 10.35
N ALA A 143 5.21 0.55 11.45
CA ALA A 143 4.20 1.59 11.56
C ALA A 143 4.76 2.81 12.31
N SER A 144 4.21 3.99 12.08
CA SER A 144 4.64 5.22 12.75
C SER A 144 4.12 5.35 14.19
N LEU A 145 3.12 4.55 14.56
CA LEU A 145 2.59 4.44 15.91
C LEU A 145 2.85 3.03 16.47
N PRO A 146 2.80 2.83 17.81
CA PRO A 146 2.83 1.51 18.39
C PRO A 146 1.64 0.67 17.90
N VAL A 147 1.92 -0.56 17.47
CA VAL A 147 0.91 -1.49 16.95
C VAL A 147 1.10 -2.89 17.52
N SER A 148 0.03 -3.69 17.52
CA SER A 148 0.10 -5.14 17.69
C SER A 148 -0.21 -5.80 16.35
N VAL A 149 0.63 -6.73 15.89
CA VAL A 149 0.45 -7.41 14.60
C VAL A 149 0.30 -8.90 14.84
N THR A 150 -0.83 -9.46 14.41
CA THR A 150 -1.15 -10.89 14.51
C THR A 150 -1.88 -11.33 13.24
N ASP A 151 -1.37 -12.35 12.55
CA ASP A 151 -2.02 -12.96 11.38
C ASP A 151 -2.50 -11.97 10.30
N GLY A 152 -1.68 -10.95 9.99
CA GLY A 152 -1.99 -9.92 8.98
C GLY A 152 -2.91 -8.80 9.48
N ILE A 153 -3.38 -8.86 10.73
CA ILE A 153 -4.13 -7.79 11.38
C ILE A 153 -3.18 -6.88 12.13
N VAL A 154 -3.16 -5.59 11.78
CA VAL A 154 -2.44 -4.53 12.50
C VAL A 154 -3.46 -3.75 13.33
N LEU A 155 -3.38 -3.89 14.66
CA LEU A 155 -4.23 -3.19 15.62
C LEU A 155 -3.52 -1.96 16.18
N ILE A 156 -4.20 -0.81 16.10
CA ILE A 156 -3.71 0.49 16.57
C ILE A 156 -4.67 1.05 17.61
N ASP A 157 -4.15 1.41 18.79
CA ASP A 157 -4.90 2.15 19.82
C ASP A 157 -4.55 3.64 19.71
N LEU A 158 -5.55 4.46 19.36
CA LEU A 158 -5.43 5.91 19.27
C LEU A 158 -5.85 6.63 20.57
N GLY A 159 -6.37 5.89 21.56
CA GLY A 159 -6.86 6.45 22.81
C GLY A 159 -8.10 7.31 22.63
N ASN A 160 -8.02 8.60 22.96
CA ASN A 160 -9.16 9.52 22.86
C ASN A 160 -8.98 10.48 21.69
N LEU A 161 -10.05 10.72 20.94
CA LEU A 161 -10.06 11.67 19.83
C LEU A 161 -11.12 12.75 20.07
N ALA A 162 -10.66 13.99 20.28
CA ALA A 162 -11.54 15.12 20.53
C ALA A 162 -12.49 15.39 19.34
N SER A 163 -13.66 15.98 19.61
CA SER A 163 -14.56 16.42 18.55
C SER A 163 -13.85 17.38 17.59
N GLY A 164 -13.97 17.12 16.30
CA GLY A 164 -13.32 17.85 15.22
C GLY A 164 -11.82 17.54 15.02
N ALA A 165 -11.22 16.69 15.86
CA ALA A 165 -9.80 16.35 15.75
C ALA A 165 -9.55 15.28 14.68
N THR A 166 -8.31 15.29 14.16
CA THR A 166 -7.81 14.33 13.17
C THR A 166 -6.47 13.78 13.64
N THR A 167 -6.27 12.49 13.44
CA THR A 167 -5.00 11.79 13.67
C THR A 167 -4.62 11.04 12.40
N THR A 168 -3.34 11.04 12.06
CA THR A 168 -2.78 10.32 10.90
C THR A 168 -1.62 9.45 11.34
N PHE A 169 -1.51 8.26 10.74
CA PHE A 169 -0.36 7.37 10.92
C PHE A 169 -0.06 6.59 9.63
N THR A 170 1.10 5.98 9.56
CA THR A 170 1.56 5.23 8.39
C THR A 170 1.85 3.79 8.72
N ILE A 171 1.61 2.89 7.76
CA ILE A 171 2.00 1.48 7.78
C ILE A 171 2.84 1.20 6.54
N ILE A 172 4.06 0.70 6.74
CA ILE A 172 4.97 0.29 5.67
C ILE A 172 4.83 -1.22 5.48
N VAL A 173 4.66 -1.63 4.24
CA VAL A 173 4.59 -3.04 3.84
C VAL A 173 5.63 -3.36 2.77
N GLN A 174 6.01 -4.63 2.69
CA GLN A 174 6.90 -5.19 1.69
C GLN A 174 6.07 -6.05 0.74
N VAL A 175 6.08 -5.74 -0.56
CA VAL A 175 5.42 -6.57 -1.58
C VAL A 175 6.25 -7.84 -1.77
N ASP A 176 5.58 -8.99 -1.84
CA ASP A 176 6.22 -10.26 -2.14
C ASP A 176 6.86 -10.20 -3.53
N THR A 177 8.06 -10.74 -3.68
CA THR A 177 8.82 -10.68 -4.95
C THR A 177 8.16 -11.43 -6.09
N ASN A 178 7.14 -12.23 -5.81
CA ASN A 178 6.43 -13.05 -6.78
C ASN A 178 4.94 -12.72 -6.93
N PHE A 179 4.47 -11.65 -6.29
CA PHE A 179 3.07 -11.26 -6.36
C PHE A 179 2.79 -10.39 -7.57
N THR A 180 1.66 -10.65 -8.23
CA THR A 180 1.10 -9.79 -9.29
C THR A 180 -0.40 -9.64 -9.07
N GLY A 181 -0.97 -8.52 -9.53
CA GLY A 181 -2.39 -8.21 -9.38
C GLY A 181 -2.66 -7.11 -8.37
N THR A 182 -3.87 -7.06 -7.81
CA THR A 182 -4.29 -5.96 -6.92
C THR A 182 -4.26 -6.41 -5.47
N LEU A 183 -3.57 -5.65 -4.63
CA LEU A 183 -3.64 -5.75 -3.18
C LEU A 183 -4.86 -4.96 -2.70
N LEU A 184 -5.72 -5.57 -1.89
CA LEU A 184 -6.86 -4.90 -1.26
C LEU A 184 -6.58 -4.79 0.23
N ASN A 185 -6.32 -3.59 0.70
CA ASN A 185 -6.03 -3.36 2.10
C ASN A 185 -7.17 -2.58 2.78
N THR A 186 -7.79 -3.19 3.79
CA THR A 186 -8.99 -2.63 4.44
C THR A 186 -8.67 -2.15 5.85
N VAL A 187 -9.15 -0.95 6.19
CA VAL A 187 -9.10 -0.40 7.55
C VAL A 187 -10.48 -0.18 8.11
N ASP A 188 -10.63 -0.40 9.40
CA ASP A 188 -11.84 -0.17 10.16
C ASP A 188 -11.52 0.65 11.42
N VAL A 189 -12.38 1.62 11.78
CA VAL A 189 -12.26 2.40 13.01
C VAL A 189 -13.48 2.25 13.91
N SER A 190 -13.25 2.13 15.22
CA SER A 190 -14.31 2.07 16.23
C SER A 190 -13.98 2.90 17.47
N GLY A 191 -15.00 3.22 18.26
CA GLY A 191 -14.90 3.91 19.55
C GLY A 191 -15.99 3.41 20.52
N ASN A 192 -16.00 3.93 21.75
CA ASN A 192 -16.90 3.44 22.81
C ASN A 192 -18.29 4.10 22.83
N GLU A 193 -18.42 5.30 22.27
CA GLU A 193 -19.66 6.07 22.23
C GLU A 193 -20.59 5.61 21.09
N GLU A 194 -21.83 6.13 21.07
CA GLU A 194 -22.78 5.86 20.00
C GLU A 194 -22.30 6.51 18.69
N GLU A 195 -21.91 5.68 17.72
CA GLU A 195 -21.58 6.08 16.36
C GLU A 195 -22.87 6.44 15.59
N THR A 196 -22.87 7.60 14.96
CA THR A 196 -24.02 8.15 14.25
C THR A 196 -24.01 7.84 12.76
N THR A 197 -22.83 7.61 12.19
CA THR A 197 -22.64 7.26 10.78
C THR A 197 -21.66 6.10 10.70
N TYR A 198 -22.08 4.93 10.20
CA TYR A 198 -21.21 3.75 10.10
C TYR A 198 -20.57 3.58 8.72
N THR A 199 -21.03 4.32 7.71
CA THR A 199 -20.63 4.14 6.31
C THR A 199 -19.24 4.67 5.98
N ASN A 200 -18.64 5.41 6.91
CA ASN A 200 -17.31 6.04 6.81
C ASN A 200 -16.33 5.48 7.85
N ASN A 201 -16.70 4.43 8.57
CA ASN A 201 -15.83 3.76 9.54
C ASN A 201 -14.94 2.68 8.90
N GLN A 202 -15.08 2.46 7.60
CA GLN A 202 -14.28 1.50 6.85
C GLN A 202 -13.81 2.13 5.55
N ASP A 203 -12.57 1.86 5.18
CA ASP A 203 -12.04 2.18 3.86
C ASP A 203 -11.19 1.04 3.32
N THR A 204 -11.20 0.84 2.01
CA THR A 204 -10.40 -0.18 1.32
C THR A 204 -9.61 0.44 0.21
N GLU A 205 -8.29 0.39 0.32
CA GLU A 205 -7.38 0.92 -0.68
C GLU A 205 -6.89 -0.20 -1.61
N PRO A 206 -7.23 -0.15 -2.92
CA PRO A 206 -6.66 -1.03 -3.92
C PRO A 206 -5.31 -0.51 -4.41
N THR A 207 -4.26 -1.33 -4.33
CA THR A 207 -2.94 -1.01 -4.89
C THR A 207 -2.60 -2.01 -6.00
N LEU A 208 -2.32 -1.54 -7.22
CA LEU A 208 -1.93 -2.40 -8.32
C LEU A 208 -0.44 -2.76 -8.22
N VAL A 209 -0.14 -4.06 -8.26
CA VAL A 209 1.22 -4.59 -8.43
C VAL A 209 1.45 -4.89 -9.90
N GLU A 210 2.20 -4.01 -10.55
CA GLU A 210 2.50 -4.07 -11.98
C GLU A 210 3.87 -4.73 -12.24
N ILE A 211 3.89 -5.60 -13.25
CA ILE A 211 5.11 -6.19 -13.79
C ILE A 211 5.40 -5.59 -15.16
N ASP A 212 6.57 -4.98 -15.29
CA ASP A 212 7.12 -4.59 -16.57
C ASP A 212 7.67 -5.84 -17.29
N PRO A 213 7.35 -6.05 -18.58
CA PRO A 213 7.89 -7.18 -19.32
C PRO A 213 9.43 -7.14 -19.40
N ALA A 214 10.04 -8.30 -19.23
CA ALA A 214 11.46 -8.51 -19.38
C ALA A 214 11.83 -8.91 -20.82
N THR A 215 13.11 -8.82 -21.15
CA THR A 215 13.65 -9.29 -22.44
C THR A 215 14.93 -10.10 -22.25
N ALA A 216 15.20 -11.02 -23.18
CA ALA A 216 16.44 -11.79 -23.19
C ALA A 216 16.97 -11.95 -24.62
N GLY A 217 18.28 -11.85 -24.81
CA GLY A 217 18.87 -12.04 -26.13
C GLY A 217 20.39 -11.99 -26.17
N GLY A 218 20.90 -12.29 -27.35
CA GLY A 218 22.32 -12.34 -27.66
C GLY A 218 22.53 -12.60 -29.15
N HIS A 219 23.69 -13.14 -29.49
CA HIS A 219 24.11 -13.43 -30.85
C HIS A 219 24.63 -14.85 -30.99
N VAL A 220 24.57 -15.36 -32.22
CA VAL A 220 25.35 -16.52 -32.65
C VAL A 220 26.31 -16.05 -33.75
N TYR A 221 27.60 -16.30 -33.58
CA TYR A 221 28.63 -15.75 -34.46
C TYR A 221 29.83 -16.67 -34.60
N VAL A 222 30.58 -16.51 -35.68
CA VAL A 222 31.82 -17.25 -35.92
C VAL A 222 32.95 -16.64 -35.07
N ASP A 223 33.21 -17.23 -33.91
CA ASP A 223 34.31 -16.87 -33.02
C ASP A 223 35.61 -17.48 -33.57
N LYS A 224 36.40 -16.66 -34.28
CA LYS A 224 37.60 -17.16 -34.98
C LYS A 224 38.77 -17.38 -34.05
N ASN A 225 38.84 -16.64 -32.96
CA ASN A 225 39.96 -16.64 -32.02
C ASN A 225 39.63 -17.39 -30.71
N ASN A 226 38.40 -17.90 -30.61
CA ASN A 226 37.83 -18.63 -29.48
C ASN A 226 37.87 -17.84 -28.16
N ASN A 227 37.69 -16.51 -28.22
CA ASN A 227 37.79 -15.66 -27.04
C ASN A 227 36.45 -15.46 -26.31
N GLY A 228 35.32 -15.82 -26.92
CA GLY A 228 33.97 -15.56 -26.42
C GLY A 228 33.64 -14.07 -26.40
N ILE A 229 34.03 -13.34 -27.44
CA ILE A 229 33.67 -11.95 -27.68
C ILE A 229 33.33 -11.81 -29.14
N PHE A 230 32.15 -11.28 -29.46
CA PHE A 230 31.77 -11.01 -30.85
C PHE A 230 32.57 -9.82 -31.40
N ASP A 231 33.75 -10.11 -31.96
CA ASP A 231 34.72 -9.11 -32.40
C ASP A 231 34.36 -8.48 -33.76
N PRO A 232 34.74 -7.21 -34.02
CA PRO A 232 34.58 -6.61 -35.34
C PRO A 232 35.25 -7.43 -36.44
N GLY A 233 34.44 -7.91 -37.41
CA GLY A 233 34.90 -8.72 -38.54
C GLY A 233 34.70 -10.22 -38.38
N GLU A 234 34.19 -10.65 -37.23
CA GLU A 234 33.56 -11.95 -37.08
C GLU A 234 32.21 -11.99 -37.78
N LYS A 235 31.83 -13.18 -38.26
CA LYS A 235 30.65 -13.31 -39.12
C LYS A 235 29.46 -13.72 -38.27
N PRO A 236 28.31 -13.04 -38.37
CA PRO A 236 27.10 -13.52 -37.74
C PRO A 236 26.61 -14.82 -38.40
N ILE A 237 25.89 -15.64 -37.64
CA ILE A 237 25.27 -16.86 -38.12
C ILE A 237 23.75 -16.73 -37.99
N ALA A 238 23.07 -16.65 -39.14
CA ALA A 238 21.62 -16.51 -39.23
C ALA A 238 20.89 -17.85 -39.23
N ASN A 239 19.61 -17.84 -38.87
CA ASN A 239 18.70 -19.00 -38.86
C ASN A 239 19.10 -20.13 -37.89
N VAL A 240 19.82 -19.82 -36.82
CA VAL A 240 20.12 -20.75 -35.72
C VAL A 240 18.94 -20.75 -34.75
N THR A 241 18.47 -21.94 -34.32
CA THR A 241 17.27 -22.04 -33.49
C THR A 241 17.64 -21.97 -32.01
N ILE A 242 17.11 -20.95 -31.34
CA ILE A 242 17.30 -20.72 -29.91
C ILE A 242 15.97 -20.99 -29.20
N SER A 243 16.01 -21.80 -28.15
CA SER A 243 14.89 -21.99 -27.24
C SER A 243 15.11 -21.27 -25.92
N LEU A 244 14.02 -20.75 -25.35
CA LEU A 244 13.97 -20.25 -23.99
C LEU A 244 12.94 -21.06 -23.22
N ASN A 245 13.35 -21.64 -22.09
CA ASN A 245 12.47 -22.39 -21.20
C ASN A 245 12.70 -22.00 -19.74
N GLY A 246 11.65 -21.98 -18.93
CA GLY A 246 11.78 -21.58 -17.54
C GLY A 246 10.47 -21.53 -16.81
N VAL A 247 10.47 -20.83 -15.69
CA VAL A 247 9.30 -20.60 -14.84
C VAL A 247 9.17 -19.10 -14.61
N ASP A 248 7.99 -18.55 -14.89
CA ASP A 248 7.71 -17.15 -14.63
C ASP A 248 7.49 -16.88 -13.12
N ILE A 249 7.37 -15.60 -12.79
CA ILE A 249 7.15 -15.08 -11.43
C ILE A 249 5.88 -15.64 -10.78
N ASN A 250 4.88 -16.04 -11.58
CA ASN A 250 3.63 -16.64 -11.09
C ASN A 250 3.73 -18.17 -10.96
N GLY A 251 4.90 -18.77 -11.25
CA GLY A 251 5.10 -20.21 -11.23
C GLY A 251 4.67 -20.93 -12.52
N ALA A 252 4.28 -20.21 -13.57
CA ALA A 252 3.88 -20.83 -14.83
C ALA A 252 5.11 -21.23 -15.65
N SER A 253 5.08 -22.46 -16.20
CA SER A 253 6.13 -22.91 -17.12
C SER A 253 6.04 -22.16 -18.45
N VAL A 254 7.17 -21.62 -18.89
CA VAL A 254 7.30 -20.89 -20.15
C VAL A 254 8.22 -21.68 -21.08
N SER A 255 7.84 -21.80 -22.35
CA SER A 255 8.66 -22.39 -23.41
C SER A 255 8.43 -21.61 -24.71
N ARG A 256 9.51 -21.05 -25.27
CA ARG A 256 9.51 -20.23 -26.49
C ARG A 256 10.67 -20.62 -27.37
N THR A 257 10.54 -20.37 -28.66
CA THR A 257 11.64 -20.51 -29.64
C THR A 257 11.72 -19.26 -30.51
N THR A 258 12.92 -18.96 -30.98
CA THR A 258 13.21 -17.93 -31.96
C THR A 258 14.37 -18.38 -32.85
N THR A 259 14.66 -17.63 -33.90
CA THR A 259 15.82 -17.88 -34.77
C THR A 259 16.67 -16.64 -34.88
N THR A 260 17.99 -16.80 -34.98
CA THR A 260 18.88 -15.66 -35.24
C THR A 260 18.57 -14.97 -36.57
N ASP A 261 18.62 -13.64 -36.57
CA ASP A 261 18.43 -12.82 -37.76
C ASP A 261 19.68 -12.78 -38.66
N ALA A 262 19.65 -11.95 -39.72
CA ALA A 262 20.78 -11.80 -40.64
C ALA A 262 22.07 -11.25 -39.98
N ASN A 263 21.95 -10.60 -38.82
CA ASN A 263 23.05 -10.12 -38.01
C ASN A 263 23.40 -11.10 -36.88
N GLY A 264 22.87 -12.32 -36.92
CA GLY A 264 23.13 -13.36 -35.93
C GLY A 264 22.44 -13.09 -34.60
N LYS A 265 21.60 -12.05 -34.50
CA LYS A 265 20.95 -11.66 -33.25
C LYS A 265 19.70 -12.50 -33.02
N TYR A 266 19.51 -12.97 -31.79
CA TYR A 266 18.25 -13.55 -31.32
C TYR A 266 17.71 -12.73 -30.15
N GLN A 267 16.37 -12.71 -30.01
CA GLN A 267 15.72 -11.98 -28.92
C GLN A 267 14.37 -12.59 -28.56
N PHE A 268 14.09 -12.64 -27.27
CA PHE A 268 12.81 -12.92 -26.65
C PHE A 268 12.29 -11.63 -26.03
N ASN A 269 11.21 -11.09 -26.59
CA ASN A 269 10.53 -9.90 -26.08
C ASN A 269 9.30 -10.30 -25.25
N ASP A 270 8.84 -9.37 -24.41
CA ASP A 270 7.61 -9.51 -23.65
C ASP A 270 7.60 -10.79 -22.79
N LEU A 271 8.71 -11.05 -22.11
CA LEU A 271 8.79 -12.13 -21.14
C LEU A 271 8.15 -11.65 -19.84
N THR A 272 7.25 -12.43 -19.26
CA THR A 272 6.91 -12.27 -17.84
C THR A 272 8.21 -12.38 -17.03
N PRO A 273 8.47 -11.55 -16.01
CA PRO A 273 9.60 -11.76 -15.11
C PRO A 273 9.65 -13.21 -14.60
N GLY A 274 10.83 -13.74 -14.33
CA GLY A 274 11.00 -15.16 -14.02
C GLY A 274 12.44 -15.66 -14.07
N THR A 275 12.61 -16.96 -13.96
CA THR A 275 13.91 -17.64 -14.13
C THR A 275 13.89 -18.49 -15.38
N TYR A 276 14.83 -18.22 -16.27
CA TYR A 276 14.87 -18.79 -17.62
C TYR A 276 16.20 -19.43 -17.95
N ASN A 277 16.15 -20.40 -18.85
CA ASN A 277 17.29 -21.01 -19.52
C ASN A 277 17.20 -20.66 -21.00
N ILE A 278 18.32 -20.31 -21.61
CA ILE A 278 18.45 -20.10 -23.05
C ILE A 278 19.32 -21.22 -23.59
N VAL A 279 18.86 -21.89 -24.64
CA VAL A 279 19.56 -23.03 -25.25
C VAL A 279 19.61 -22.82 -26.75
N GLN A 280 20.81 -22.89 -27.33
CA GLN A 280 20.97 -23.11 -28.74
C GLN A 280 20.70 -24.60 -29.02
N THR A 281 19.59 -24.86 -29.70
CA THR A 281 19.03 -26.23 -29.82
C THR A 281 19.69 -27.06 -30.92
N ASN A 282 20.38 -26.41 -31.85
CA ASN A 282 21.02 -27.06 -32.97
C ASN A 282 22.36 -26.40 -33.31
N GLN A 283 23.42 -27.21 -33.27
CA GLN A 283 24.73 -26.82 -33.79
C GLN A 283 24.61 -26.44 -35.27
N PRO A 284 25.02 -25.22 -35.67
CA PRO A 284 24.99 -24.80 -37.07
C PRO A 284 25.90 -25.66 -37.95
N ASP A 285 25.40 -26.07 -39.12
CA ASP A 285 26.16 -26.86 -40.09
C ASP A 285 27.50 -26.19 -40.42
N ARG A 286 28.58 -26.98 -40.41
CA ARG A 286 29.98 -26.55 -40.68
C ARG A 286 30.64 -25.76 -39.56
N TYR A 287 30.01 -25.66 -38.40
CA TYR A 287 30.60 -25.12 -37.19
C TYR A 287 30.65 -26.20 -36.12
N LYS A 288 31.64 -26.11 -35.25
CA LYS A 288 31.71 -26.83 -33.99
C LYS A 288 31.57 -25.80 -32.89
N ASP A 289 31.08 -26.23 -31.74
CA ASP A 289 31.01 -25.39 -30.55
C ASP A 289 32.37 -24.71 -30.26
N GLY A 290 32.26 -23.44 -29.90
CA GLY A 290 33.36 -22.55 -29.55
C GLY A 290 33.24 -22.09 -28.10
N LYS A 291 33.49 -20.82 -27.83
CA LYS A 291 33.42 -20.28 -26.47
C LYS A 291 32.23 -19.35 -26.33
N ASP A 292 31.35 -19.69 -25.41
CA ASP A 292 30.18 -18.88 -25.08
C ASP A 292 30.50 -17.70 -24.16
N THR A 293 29.64 -16.69 -24.26
CA THR A 293 29.67 -15.48 -23.45
C THR A 293 28.47 -15.47 -22.52
N VAL A 294 28.71 -15.57 -21.22
CA VAL A 294 27.66 -15.30 -20.23
C VAL A 294 27.34 -13.81 -20.29
N GLY A 295 26.07 -13.51 -20.58
CA GLY A 295 25.58 -12.13 -20.67
C GLY A 295 25.49 -11.41 -19.33
N GLN A 296 24.96 -10.19 -19.37
CA GLN A 296 24.66 -9.40 -18.18
C GLN A 296 23.15 -9.18 -18.08
N THR A 297 22.63 -9.29 -16.87
CA THR A 297 21.28 -8.79 -16.56
C THR A 297 21.39 -7.31 -16.22
N LEU A 298 20.68 -6.49 -16.99
CA LEU A 298 20.54 -5.07 -16.76
C LEU A 298 19.16 -4.79 -16.15
N ASP A 299 19.13 -3.93 -15.15
CA ASP A 299 17.86 -3.41 -14.64
C ASP A 299 17.16 -2.50 -15.67
N GLY A 300 15.96 -2.03 -15.35
CA GLY A 300 15.23 -1.05 -16.18
C GLY A 300 15.95 0.30 -16.36
N PHE A 301 17.04 0.55 -15.62
CA PHE A 301 17.93 1.72 -15.74
C PHE A 301 19.26 1.40 -16.42
N GLN A 302 19.39 0.21 -17.01
CA GLN A 302 20.57 -0.30 -17.69
C GLN A 302 21.80 -0.47 -16.78
N THR A 303 21.61 -0.64 -15.47
CA THR A 303 22.70 -0.93 -14.55
C THR A 303 23.00 -2.43 -14.51
N PRO A 304 24.27 -2.86 -14.66
CA PRO A 304 24.63 -4.26 -14.56
C PRO A 304 24.43 -4.80 -13.15
N LEU A 305 23.67 -5.89 -13.04
CA LEU A 305 23.53 -6.64 -11.80
C LEU A 305 24.44 -7.87 -11.78
N PRO A 306 24.80 -8.40 -10.59
CA PRO A 306 25.56 -9.63 -10.49
C PRO A 306 24.77 -10.75 -11.16
N VAL A 307 25.33 -11.33 -12.22
CA VAL A 307 24.81 -12.59 -12.76
C VAL A 307 25.12 -13.65 -11.71
N LEU A 308 24.10 -14.30 -11.16
CA LEU A 308 24.29 -15.51 -10.36
C LEU A 308 24.85 -16.56 -11.33
N ASN A 309 26.19 -16.70 -11.37
CA ASN A 309 26.97 -17.51 -12.32
C ASN A 309 26.09 -18.50 -13.09
N GLY A 310 25.55 -18.06 -14.24
CA GLY A 310 24.78 -18.95 -15.10
C GLY A 310 25.68 -20.12 -15.39
N LEU A 311 25.32 -21.30 -14.91
CA LEU A 311 26.12 -22.49 -15.13
C LEU A 311 26.11 -22.69 -16.65
N LEU A 312 27.22 -22.42 -17.33
CA LEU A 312 27.46 -23.01 -18.64
C LEU A 312 27.28 -24.51 -18.41
N ALA A 313 26.35 -25.15 -19.11
CA ALA A 313 26.23 -26.60 -19.03
C ALA A 313 27.65 -27.16 -19.25
N PRO A 314 28.23 -27.90 -18.29
CA PRO A 314 29.58 -28.38 -18.46
C PRO A 314 29.61 -29.34 -19.66
N ASP A 315 30.25 -28.95 -20.77
CA ASP A 315 30.91 -29.94 -21.62
C ASP A 315 32.00 -30.57 -20.74
N LEU A 316 31.67 -31.73 -20.18
CA LEU A 316 32.64 -32.63 -19.54
C LEU A 316 32.89 -33.86 -20.39
N ASP A 317 32.33 -33.94 -21.60
CA ASP A 317 32.48 -35.08 -22.50
C ASP A 317 32.84 -34.60 -23.92
N PRO A 318 34.15 -34.47 -24.23
CA PRO A 318 34.63 -34.05 -25.54
C PRO A 318 34.32 -35.03 -26.70
N ALA A 319 33.48 -36.04 -26.46
CA ALA A 319 33.00 -37.01 -27.45
C ALA A 319 31.47 -36.96 -27.68
N ASP A 320 30.70 -36.15 -26.95
CA ASP A 320 29.30 -35.90 -27.29
C ASP A 320 29.23 -34.79 -28.35
N PHE A 321 28.33 -34.94 -29.32
CA PHE A 321 28.04 -33.94 -30.34
C PHE A 321 26.61 -33.39 -30.13
N ARG A 322 26.09 -33.46 -28.90
CA ARG A 322 24.68 -33.21 -28.55
C ARG A 322 24.48 -32.51 -27.19
N ASP A 323 25.53 -31.99 -26.59
CA ASP A 323 25.51 -31.19 -25.37
C ASP A 323 25.24 -29.73 -25.73
N GLY A 324 24.03 -29.27 -25.39
CA GLY A 324 23.51 -27.99 -25.85
C GLY A 324 24.18 -26.81 -25.13
N ASP A 325 24.88 -25.99 -25.90
CA ASP A 325 25.03 -24.55 -25.77
C ASP A 325 23.87 -23.94 -24.97
N ALA A 326 24.07 -23.78 -23.67
CA ALA A 326 23.00 -23.40 -22.75
C ALA A 326 23.48 -22.48 -21.65
N PHE A 327 22.69 -21.43 -21.43
CA PHE A 327 22.74 -20.56 -20.28
C PHE A 327 21.59 -20.90 -19.34
N GLN A 328 21.90 -21.25 -18.10
CA GLN A 328 20.91 -21.66 -17.11
C GLN A 328 20.72 -20.60 -16.02
N GLU A 329 19.55 -20.60 -15.40
CA GLU A 329 19.21 -19.79 -14.22
C GLU A 329 19.33 -18.27 -14.44
N ILE A 330 18.99 -17.80 -15.65
CA ILE A 330 18.90 -16.37 -15.95
C ILE A 330 17.70 -15.79 -15.22
N PHE A 331 17.97 -15.05 -14.14
CA PHE A 331 16.97 -14.32 -13.40
C PHE A 331 16.62 -13.00 -14.11
N LEU A 332 15.33 -12.82 -14.44
CA LEU A 332 14.77 -11.64 -15.04
C LEU A 332 13.71 -11.04 -14.11
N ASP A 333 14.00 -9.88 -13.54
CA ASP A 333 13.03 -9.11 -12.76
C ASP A 333 12.15 -8.22 -13.67
N SER A 334 11.15 -7.58 -13.06
CA SER A 334 10.26 -6.60 -13.68
C SER A 334 11.03 -5.52 -14.45
N GLY A 335 10.90 -5.54 -15.78
CA GLY A 335 11.50 -4.56 -16.70
C GLY A 335 12.97 -4.78 -17.04
N PHE A 336 13.54 -5.94 -16.68
CA PHE A 336 14.96 -6.21 -16.86
C PHE A 336 15.27 -6.75 -18.26
N ALA A 337 16.52 -6.59 -18.68
CA ALA A 337 17.03 -7.13 -19.94
C ALA A 337 18.27 -8.00 -19.71
N ALA A 338 18.20 -9.26 -20.12
CA ALA A 338 19.35 -10.15 -20.25
C ALA A 338 19.97 -9.95 -21.65
N LEU A 339 21.14 -9.31 -21.70
CA LEU A 339 21.81 -9.00 -22.96
C LEU A 339 23.16 -9.70 -23.07
N ASN A 340 23.59 -9.96 -24.30
CA ASN A 340 24.89 -10.53 -24.65
C ASN A 340 25.10 -11.96 -24.13
N TYR A 341 24.02 -12.75 -24.10
CA TYR A 341 24.11 -14.21 -23.92
C TYR A 341 24.52 -14.82 -25.26
N ASP A 342 25.80 -14.74 -25.60
CA ASP A 342 26.26 -14.97 -26.97
C ASP A 342 26.87 -16.37 -27.12
N PHE A 343 26.49 -17.06 -28.21
CA PHE A 343 27.00 -18.37 -28.60
C PHE A 343 28.11 -18.22 -29.63
N GLY A 344 29.33 -18.63 -29.27
CA GLY A 344 30.53 -18.46 -30.09
C GLY A 344 30.86 -19.74 -30.86
N GLU A 345 30.99 -19.65 -32.19
CA GLU A 345 31.09 -20.83 -33.06
C GLU A 345 32.41 -20.94 -33.81
N LEU A 346 33.07 -22.09 -33.73
CA LEU A 346 34.31 -22.32 -34.46
C LEU A 346 34.03 -22.95 -35.83
N ALA A 347 34.48 -22.28 -36.89
CA ALA A 347 34.38 -22.84 -38.24
C ALA A 347 35.14 -24.17 -38.36
N ILE A 348 34.45 -25.23 -38.80
CA ILE A 348 35.10 -26.50 -39.16
C ILE A 348 35.85 -26.26 -40.47
N THR A 349 37.17 -26.08 -40.38
CA THR A 349 38.03 -26.21 -41.54
C THR A 349 38.06 -27.68 -41.93
N THR A 350 37.13 -28.11 -42.79
CA THR A 350 37.31 -29.35 -43.53
C THR A 350 38.53 -29.15 -44.41
N SER A 351 39.66 -29.71 -43.98
CA SER A 351 40.82 -29.76 -44.83
C SER A 351 40.48 -30.65 -46.02
N LYS A 352 40.97 -30.30 -47.22
CA LYS A 352 40.85 -31.17 -48.41
C LYS A 352 41.43 -32.59 -48.17
N THR A 353 42.22 -32.77 -47.11
CA THR A 353 42.84 -34.04 -46.72
C THR A 353 41.89 -35.02 -46.04
N ASP A 354 40.77 -34.57 -45.47
CA ASP A 354 39.79 -35.46 -44.81
C ASP A 354 38.92 -36.26 -45.82
N PHE A 355 38.99 -35.91 -47.11
CA PHE A 355 38.36 -36.64 -48.21
C PHE A 355 39.30 -37.60 -48.95
N ILE A 356 40.56 -37.75 -48.53
CA ILE A 356 41.44 -38.77 -49.10
C ILE A 356 41.07 -40.13 -48.47
N ARG A 357 40.03 -40.77 -49.01
CA ARG A 357 39.91 -42.22 -48.88
C ARG A 357 41.18 -42.84 -49.47
N PRO A 358 41.87 -43.77 -48.79
CA PRO A 358 42.93 -44.52 -49.43
C PRO A 358 42.30 -45.28 -50.60
N ILE A 359 42.64 -44.89 -51.84
CA ILE A 359 42.34 -45.70 -53.00
C ILE A 359 43.30 -46.90 -52.89
N PHE A 360 42.80 -48.01 -52.36
CA PHE A 360 43.48 -49.29 -52.50
C PHE A 360 43.38 -49.71 -53.96
N TYR A 361 44.49 -49.58 -54.71
CA TYR A 361 44.61 -50.20 -56.02
C TYR A 361 44.87 -51.69 -55.84
N ARG A 362 43.84 -52.48 -56.16
CA ARG A 362 43.74 -53.93 -56.42
C ARG A 362 44.30 -54.90 -55.39
#